data_AF-A0A0A2XVN0-F1
#
_entry.id   AF-A0A0A2XVN0-F1
#
_cell.length_a   1.000
_cell.length_b   1.000
_cell.length_c   1.000
_cell.angle_alpha   90.00
_cell.angle_beta   90.00
_cell.angle_gamma   90.00
#
_symmetry.space_group_name_H-M   'P 1'
#
loop_
_entity.id
_entity.type
_entity.pdbx_description
1 polymer ?
#
loop_
_entity_poly.entity_id
_entity_poly.type
_entity_poly.pdbx_seq_one_letter_code
_entity_poly.pdbx_strand_id
1 'polypeptide(L)'
;MKCKCPACGAVLSLDVLLQHEQASLAVMNALSLNGEFGRLAVQYLALFRPEKSALTMDRLAKLLSELVSEVQTGQFYRNGQSYNAPLECWIDGLTIVLNSRHNIKRPLTSHGYLYEVMTKWQPKNSNNMMNGQINNQSASRPFSSKTGKALQNLAEFANG
;
A
#
# COMPACT_ATOMS: atom_id res chain seq x y z
N MET A 1 -24.87 -19.38 -7.27
CA MET A 1 -24.67 -17.90 -7.25
C MET A 1 -24.21 -17.43 -8.63
N LYS A 2 -24.49 -16.17 -9.03
CA LYS A 2 -24.07 -15.61 -10.33
C LYS A 2 -23.02 -14.50 -10.13
N CYS A 3 -21.93 -14.55 -10.89
CA CYS A 3 -20.93 -13.50 -10.96
C CYS A 3 -21.12 -12.70 -12.26
N LYS A 4 -21.09 -11.37 -12.17
CA LYS A 4 -21.18 -10.47 -13.33
C LYS A 4 -19.86 -9.73 -13.52
N CYS A 5 -19.28 -9.81 -14.71
CA CYS A 5 -18.09 -9.05 -15.06
C CYS A 5 -18.43 -7.55 -15.13
N PRO A 6 -17.77 -6.68 -14.34
CA PRO A 6 -18.05 -5.24 -14.39
C PRO A 6 -17.56 -4.58 -15.69
N ALA A 7 -16.65 -5.21 -16.42
CA ALA A 7 -16.07 -4.65 -17.64
C ALA A 7 -16.92 -4.88 -18.90
N CYS A 8 -17.59 -6.04 -19.03
CA CYS A 8 -18.35 -6.40 -20.23
C CYS A 8 -19.75 -6.95 -19.94
N GLY A 9 -20.13 -7.10 -18.67
CA GLY A 9 -21.45 -7.61 -18.29
C GLY A 9 -21.63 -9.12 -18.40
N ALA A 10 -20.61 -9.89 -18.82
CA ALA A 10 -20.67 -11.35 -18.87
C ALA A 10 -21.13 -11.94 -17.53
N VAL A 11 -22.05 -12.91 -17.57
CA VAL A 11 -22.61 -13.57 -16.40
C VAL A 11 -22.19 -15.04 -16.41
N LEU A 12 -21.65 -15.51 -15.28
CA LEU A 12 -21.16 -16.86 -15.10
C LEU A 12 -21.62 -17.43 -13.74
N SER A 13 -21.78 -18.75 -13.65
CA SER A 13 -21.97 -19.39 -12.33
C SER A 13 -20.68 -19.27 -11.53
N LEU A 14 -20.82 -19.17 -10.20
CA LEU A 14 -19.65 -19.08 -9.31
C LEU A 14 -18.70 -20.29 -9.48
N ASP A 15 -19.26 -21.47 -9.79
CA ASP A 15 -18.53 -22.73 -9.91
C ASP A 15 -17.46 -22.70 -11.01
N VAL A 16 -17.61 -21.83 -12.02
CA VAL A 16 -16.59 -21.62 -13.07
C VAL A 16 -15.26 -21.17 -12.48
N LEU A 17 -15.27 -20.39 -11.40
CA LEU A 17 -14.02 -19.97 -10.75
C LEU A 17 -13.32 -21.17 -10.10
N LEU A 18 -14.09 -22.06 -9.48
CA LEU A 18 -13.58 -23.23 -8.76
C LEU A 18 -13.04 -24.32 -9.68
N GLN A 19 -13.47 -24.36 -10.94
CA GLN A 19 -12.95 -25.31 -11.95
C GLN A 19 -11.47 -25.10 -12.26
N HIS A 20 -10.92 -23.94 -11.94
CA HIS A 20 -9.51 -23.62 -12.14
C HIS A 20 -8.77 -23.61 -10.81
N GLU A 21 -8.47 -24.80 -10.30
CA GLU A 21 -7.86 -24.99 -8.97
C GLU A 21 -6.57 -24.19 -8.79
N GLN A 22 -5.63 -24.31 -9.74
CA GLN A 22 -4.33 -23.63 -9.64
C GLN A 22 -4.44 -22.10 -9.66
N ALA A 23 -5.33 -21.55 -10.49
CA ALA A 23 -5.59 -20.12 -10.52
C ALA A 23 -6.29 -19.65 -9.24
N SER A 24 -7.24 -20.44 -8.73
CA SER A 24 -7.94 -20.14 -7.48
C SER A 24 -6.97 -20.14 -6.29
N LEU A 25 -6.10 -21.15 -6.19
CA LEU A 25 -5.07 -21.23 -5.17
C LEU A 25 -4.10 -20.05 -5.25
N ALA A 26 -3.63 -19.67 -6.46
CA ALA A 26 -2.75 -18.52 -6.62
C ALA A 26 -3.41 -17.21 -6.15
N VAL A 27 -4.70 -17.00 -6.45
CA VAL A 27 -5.46 -15.84 -5.98
C VAL A 27 -5.63 -15.87 -4.46
N MET A 28 -5.97 -17.01 -3.88
CA MET A 28 -6.10 -17.16 -2.43
C MET A 28 -4.77 -16.93 -1.71
N ASN A 29 -3.66 -17.41 -2.25
CA ASN A 29 -2.32 -17.19 -1.70
C ASN A 29 -1.95 -15.70 -1.67
N ALA A 30 -2.19 -14.99 -2.79
CA ALA A 30 -1.94 -13.55 -2.85
C ALA A 30 -2.80 -12.77 -1.85
N LEU A 31 -4.07 -13.12 -1.70
CA LEU A 31 -4.98 -12.49 -0.73
C LEU A 31 -4.61 -12.80 0.72
N SER A 32 -4.10 -14.02 0.99
CA SER A 32 -3.69 -14.45 2.33
C SER A 32 -2.39 -13.78 2.77
N LEU A 33 -1.50 -13.44 1.82
CA LEU A 33 -0.29 -12.69 2.10
C LEU A 33 -0.62 -11.29 2.64
N ASN A 34 -1.49 -10.57 1.93
CA ASN A 34 -2.07 -9.30 2.34
C ASN A 34 -3.26 -8.98 1.43
N GLY A 35 -4.41 -8.62 2.02
CA GLY A 35 -5.65 -8.42 1.25
C GLY A 35 -5.58 -7.27 0.25
N GLU A 36 -4.86 -6.19 0.57
CA GLU A 36 -4.70 -5.05 -0.34
C GLU A 36 -3.78 -5.42 -1.51
N PHE A 37 -2.61 -5.99 -1.21
CA PHE A 37 -1.69 -6.50 -2.24
C PHE A 37 -2.39 -7.50 -3.16
N GLY A 38 -3.06 -8.52 -2.62
CA GLY A 38 -3.73 -9.54 -3.42
C GLY A 38 -4.79 -8.95 -4.35
N ARG A 39 -5.59 -8.00 -3.85
CA ARG A 39 -6.59 -7.29 -4.65
C ARG A 39 -5.95 -6.48 -5.79
N LEU A 40 -4.84 -5.79 -5.53
CA LEU A 40 -4.11 -5.01 -6.54
C LEU A 40 -3.44 -5.93 -7.56
N ALA A 41 -2.82 -7.03 -7.11
CA ALA A 41 -2.15 -8.01 -7.97
C ALA A 41 -3.14 -8.64 -8.98
N VAL A 42 -4.34 -9.05 -8.53
CA VAL A 42 -5.36 -9.61 -9.43
C VAL A 42 -5.83 -8.56 -10.46
N GLN A 43 -6.04 -7.31 -10.06
CA GLN A 43 -6.38 -6.23 -11.00
C GLN A 43 -5.27 -5.96 -12.01
N TYR A 44 -4.03 -5.99 -11.55
CA TYR A 44 -2.84 -5.80 -12.37
C TYR A 44 -2.70 -6.88 -13.45
N LEU A 45 -3.04 -8.14 -13.16
CA LEU A 45 -3.02 -9.21 -14.16
C LEU A 45 -4.00 -9.00 -15.33
N ALA A 46 -5.05 -8.17 -15.17
CA ALA A 46 -5.91 -7.79 -16.27
C ALA A 46 -5.17 -6.98 -17.37
N LEU A 47 -4.01 -6.39 -17.04
CA LEU A 47 -3.16 -5.67 -17.99
C LEU A 47 -2.38 -6.61 -18.92
N PHE A 48 -2.30 -7.90 -18.60
CA PHE A 48 -1.69 -8.95 -19.46
C PHE A 48 -2.68 -9.55 -20.45
N ARG A 49 -3.96 -9.20 -20.36
CA ARG A 49 -4.99 -9.71 -21.27
C ARG A 49 -4.75 -9.20 -22.70
N PRO A 50 -4.56 -10.09 -23.70
CA PRO A 50 -4.47 -9.69 -25.10
C PRO A 50 -5.76 -9.02 -25.59
N GLU A 51 -5.67 -8.21 -26.65
CA GLU A 51 -6.85 -7.50 -27.18
C GLU A 51 -7.87 -8.45 -27.85
N LYS A 52 -7.37 -9.45 -28.58
CA LYS A 52 -8.19 -10.34 -29.41
C LYS A 52 -8.53 -11.68 -28.74
N SER A 53 -7.96 -11.96 -27.56
CA SER A 53 -8.12 -13.25 -26.88
C SER A 53 -8.15 -13.08 -25.36
N ALA A 54 -8.21 -14.19 -24.63
CA ALA A 54 -8.21 -14.18 -23.17
C ALA A 54 -6.83 -14.50 -22.60
N LEU A 55 -6.57 -13.98 -21.39
CA LEU A 55 -5.50 -14.49 -20.55
C LEU A 55 -5.94 -15.87 -20.03
N THR A 56 -5.16 -16.91 -20.28
CA THR A 56 -5.48 -18.26 -19.79
C THR A 56 -5.32 -18.33 -18.27
N MET A 57 -6.10 -19.20 -17.61
CA MET A 57 -6.02 -19.37 -16.16
C MET A 57 -4.66 -19.91 -15.71
N ASP A 58 -4.03 -20.78 -16.52
CA ASP A 58 -2.67 -21.26 -16.26
C ASP A 58 -1.64 -20.13 -16.30
N ARG A 59 -1.77 -19.21 -17.26
CA ARG A 59 -0.88 -18.05 -17.36
C ARG A 59 -1.11 -17.07 -16.22
N LEU A 60 -2.37 -16.87 -15.82
CA LEU A 60 -2.71 -16.08 -14.63
C LEU A 60 -2.06 -16.68 -13.38
N ALA A 61 -2.21 -17.98 -13.16
CA ALA A 61 -1.63 -18.68 -12.01
C ALA A 61 -0.10 -18.53 -11.97
N LYS A 62 0.58 -18.73 -13.10
CA LYS A 62 2.04 -18.56 -13.21
C LYS A 62 2.47 -17.13 -12.86
N LEU A 63 1.89 -16.13 -13.52
CA LEU A 63 2.25 -14.72 -13.30
C LEU A 63 2.00 -14.29 -11.85
N LEU A 64 0.91 -14.75 -11.23
CA LEU A 64 0.60 -14.40 -9.85
C LEU A 64 1.53 -15.09 -8.86
N SER A 65 1.82 -16.37 -9.06
CA SER A 65 2.74 -17.12 -8.21
C SER A 65 4.17 -16.58 -8.26
N GLU A 66 4.64 -16.18 -9.44
CA GLU A 66 5.93 -15.47 -9.60
C GLU A 66 5.96 -14.20 -8.72
N LEU A 67 4.91 -13.37 -8.83
CA LEU A 67 4.83 -12.13 -8.06
C LEU A 67 4.77 -12.39 -6.54
N VAL A 68 3.97 -13.36 -6.09
CA VAL A 68 3.88 -13.74 -4.67
C VAL A 68 5.23 -14.23 -4.15
N SER A 69 5.94 -15.06 -4.93
CA SER A 69 7.25 -15.56 -4.55
C SER A 69 8.24 -14.43 -4.33
N GLU A 70 8.29 -13.42 -5.21
CA GLU A 70 9.20 -12.28 -5.06
C GLU A 70 8.84 -11.34 -3.91
N VAL A 71 7.55 -11.21 -3.60
CA VAL A 71 7.13 -10.46 -2.41
C VAL A 71 7.61 -11.16 -1.15
N GLN A 72 7.52 -12.49 -1.11
CA GLN A 72 7.98 -13.30 0.02
C GLN A 72 9.50 -13.29 0.19
N THR A 73 10.29 -13.19 -0.89
CA THR A 73 11.74 -13.01 -0.78
C THR A 73 12.13 -11.62 -0.28
N GLY A 74 11.23 -10.63 -0.37
CA GLY A 74 11.48 -9.25 0.04
C GLY A 74 12.44 -8.49 -0.87
N GLN A 75 12.70 -9.02 -2.07
CA GLN A 75 13.59 -8.41 -3.06
C GLN A 75 13.21 -8.81 -4.48
N PHE A 76 13.52 -7.96 -5.45
CA PHE A 76 13.40 -8.28 -6.87
C PHE A 76 14.67 -7.92 -7.64
N TYR A 77 14.86 -8.53 -8.80
CA TYR A 77 16.03 -8.31 -9.66
C TYR A 77 15.64 -7.57 -10.93
N ARG A 78 16.37 -6.49 -11.25
CA ARG A 78 16.18 -5.74 -12.48
C ARG A 78 17.51 -5.17 -12.97
N ASN A 79 17.78 -5.31 -14.27
CA ASN A 79 18.97 -4.78 -14.93
C ASN A 79 20.29 -5.17 -14.23
N GLY A 80 20.38 -6.40 -13.74
CA GLY A 80 21.58 -6.92 -13.06
C GLY A 80 21.74 -6.49 -11.60
N GLN A 81 20.78 -5.76 -11.03
CA GLN A 81 20.81 -5.28 -9.64
C GLN A 81 19.65 -5.86 -8.82
N SER A 82 19.93 -6.20 -7.56
CA SER A 82 18.90 -6.56 -6.57
C SER A 82 18.40 -5.30 -5.86
N TYR A 83 17.09 -5.23 -5.66
CA TYR A 83 16.41 -4.13 -4.96
C TYR A 83 15.70 -4.69 -3.75
N ASN A 84 15.91 -4.08 -2.58
CA ASN A 84 15.10 -4.37 -1.40
C ASN A 84 13.67 -3.88 -1.64
N ALA A 85 12.69 -4.76 -1.43
CA ALA A 85 11.30 -4.51 -1.76
C ALA A 85 10.40 -5.04 -0.64
N PRO A 86 10.21 -4.24 0.42
CA PRO A 86 9.20 -4.55 1.44
C PRO A 86 7.80 -4.50 0.80
N LEU A 87 6.80 -5.06 1.49
CA LEU A 87 5.44 -5.19 0.96
C LEU A 87 4.85 -3.86 0.49
N GLU A 88 5.14 -2.75 1.17
CA GLU A 88 4.70 -1.41 0.82
C GLU A 88 5.19 -0.98 -0.57
N CYS A 89 6.40 -1.36 -0.96
CA CYS A 89 6.97 -1.09 -2.28
C CYS A 89 6.12 -1.74 -3.38
N TRP A 90 5.67 -2.99 -3.15
CA TRP A 90 4.80 -3.70 -4.08
C TRP A 90 3.41 -3.07 -4.18
N ILE A 91 2.81 -2.70 -3.04
CA ILE A 91 1.48 -2.06 -3.00
C ILE A 91 1.52 -0.70 -3.72
N ASP A 92 2.50 0.14 -3.41
CA ASP A 92 2.67 1.45 -4.05
C ASP A 92 2.96 1.28 -5.55
N GLY A 93 3.86 0.37 -5.92
CA GLY A 93 4.21 0.08 -7.31
C GLY A 93 3.02 -0.39 -8.14
N LEU A 94 2.27 -1.38 -7.64
CA LEU A 94 1.04 -1.86 -8.30
C LEU A 94 0.01 -0.74 -8.44
N THR A 95 -0.15 0.09 -7.41
CA THR A 95 -1.07 1.23 -7.45
C THR A 95 -0.68 2.23 -8.53
N ILE A 96 0.60 2.58 -8.64
CA ILE A 96 1.10 3.47 -9.70
C ILE A 96 0.82 2.88 -11.09
N VAL A 97 1.12 1.60 -11.32
CA VAL A 97 0.88 0.94 -12.61
C VAL A 97 -0.61 0.89 -12.97
N LEU A 98 -1.47 0.59 -11.98
CA LEU A 98 -2.91 0.54 -12.19
C LEU A 98 -3.49 1.92 -12.50
N ASN A 99 -2.97 2.99 -11.89
CA ASN A 99 -3.37 4.36 -12.18
C ASN A 99 -2.89 4.82 -13.56
N SER A 100 -1.75 4.34 -14.04
CA SER A 100 -1.21 4.63 -15.37
C SER A 100 -1.73 3.71 -16.48
N ARG A 101 -2.67 2.78 -16.19
CA ARG A 101 -3.13 1.72 -17.11
C ARG A 101 -3.60 2.16 -18.50
N HIS A 102 -4.02 3.42 -18.65
CA HIS A 102 -4.47 4.00 -19.93
C HIS A 102 -3.30 4.58 -20.75
N ASN A 103 -2.15 4.79 -20.12
CA ASN A 103 -0.96 5.42 -20.71
C ASN A 103 0.18 4.41 -20.94
N ILE A 104 -0.08 3.11 -20.78
CA ILE A 104 0.90 2.04 -20.97
C ILE A 104 0.49 1.13 -22.14
N LYS A 105 1.49 0.60 -22.84
CA LYS A 105 1.25 -0.37 -23.92
C LYS A 105 0.79 -1.69 -23.33
N ARG A 106 -0.39 -2.14 -23.76
CA ARG A 106 -0.99 -3.43 -23.38
C ARG A 106 -0.99 -4.39 -24.59
N PRO A 107 -0.99 -5.71 -24.38
CA PRO A 107 -0.83 -6.38 -23.09
C PRO A 107 0.59 -6.26 -22.54
N LEU A 108 0.71 -6.29 -21.21
CA LEU A 108 2.01 -6.53 -20.58
C LEU A 108 2.47 -7.97 -20.89
N THR A 109 3.78 -8.15 -21.06
CA THR A 109 4.38 -9.46 -21.38
C THR A 109 5.07 -10.10 -20.18
N SER A 110 5.58 -9.29 -19.25
CA SER A 110 6.22 -9.68 -17.99
C SER A 110 6.01 -8.60 -16.92
N HIS A 111 6.48 -8.86 -15.70
CA HIS A 111 6.50 -7.89 -14.60
C HIS A 111 7.57 -6.78 -14.73
N GLY A 112 8.33 -6.76 -15.83
CA GLY A 112 9.45 -5.83 -16.01
C GLY A 112 9.05 -4.35 -15.92
N TYR A 113 7.84 -3.99 -16.36
CA TYR A 113 7.33 -2.62 -16.20
C TYR A 113 7.03 -2.27 -14.74
N LEU A 114 6.47 -3.22 -13.97
CA LEU A 114 6.26 -3.04 -12.53
C LEU A 114 7.60 -2.87 -11.81
N TYR A 115 8.59 -3.71 -12.10
CA TYR A 115 9.93 -3.57 -11.53
C TYR A 115 10.55 -2.22 -11.86
N GLU A 116 10.42 -1.73 -13.09
CA GLU A 116 10.90 -0.40 -13.50
C GLU A 116 10.23 0.75 -12.74
N VAL A 117 8.95 0.60 -12.37
CA VAL A 117 8.26 1.56 -11.50
C VAL A 117 8.81 1.46 -10.07
N MET A 118 9.01 0.24 -9.57
CA MET A 118 9.47 -0.02 -8.21
C MET A 118 10.93 0.36 -7.97
N THR A 119 11.81 0.37 -8.98
CA THR A 119 13.19 0.86 -8.80
C THR A 119 13.26 2.32 -8.36
N LYS A 120 12.18 3.09 -8.61
CA LYS A 120 12.05 4.50 -8.22
C LYS A 120 11.32 4.67 -6.89
N TRP A 121 10.90 3.59 -6.25
CA TRP A 121 10.21 3.65 -4.97
C TRP A 121 11.15 4.15 -3.88
N GLN A 122 10.60 4.96 -2.99
CA GLN A 122 11.28 5.42 -1.79
C GLN A 122 10.39 5.14 -0.59
N PRO A 123 10.96 4.69 0.55
CA PRO A 123 10.19 4.51 1.76
C PRO A 123 9.58 5.85 2.15
N LYS A 124 8.28 5.85 2.43
CA LYS A 124 7.61 7.01 3.02
C LYS A 124 8.29 7.28 4.37
N ASN A 125 9.13 8.31 4.43
CA ASN A 125 9.77 8.71 5.68
C ASN A 125 8.68 8.94 6.73
N SER A 126 8.58 8.05 7.70
CA SER A 126 7.69 8.20 8.86
C SER A 126 8.16 9.31 9.82
N ASN A 127 9.13 10.14 9.40
CA ASN A 127 9.71 11.25 10.14
C ASN A 127 8.79 12.48 10.18
N ASN A 128 7.51 12.30 10.49
CA ASN A 128 6.64 13.41 10.83
C ASN A 128 5.69 13.11 12.00
N MET A 129 6.13 12.25 12.92
CA MET A 129 5.45 12.00 14.20
C MET A 129 6.42 12.04 15.39
N MET A 130 7.30 13.04 15.49
CA MET A 130 7.89 13.47 16.78
C MET A 130 8.67 14.80 16.64
N ASN A 131 8.02 15.92 16.33
CA ASN A 131 8.55 17.22 16.73
C ASN A 131 7.44 18.18 17.15
N GLY A 132 6.60 17.71 18.07
CA GLY A 132 5.82 18.57 18.96
C GLY A 132 6.62 18.84 20.22
N GLN A 133 7.73 19.59 20.13
CA GLN A 133 8.31 20.24 21.30
C GLN A 133 7.32 21.30 21.78
N ILE A 134 6.39 20.92 22.67
CA ILE A 134 5.68 21.88 23.51
C ILE A 134 6.70 22.36 24.54
N ASN A 135 7.44 23.39 24.16
CA ASN A 135 8.31 24.13 25.05
C ASN A 135 7.44 25.10 25.88
N ASN A 136 6.72 24.57 26.87
CA ASN A 136 6.06 25.41 27.88
C ASN A 136 7.01 25.63 29.06
N GLN A 137 8.02 26.47 28.83
CA GLN A 137 8.70 27.18 29.91
C GLN A 137 7.79 28.33 30.36
N SER A 138 6.88 28.07 31.30
CA SER A 138 6.28 29.13 32.12
C SER A 138 7.22 29.41 33.30
N ALA A 139 8.20 30.27 33.04
CA ALA A 139 8.95 30.96 34.07
C ALA A 139 8.01 31.86 34.89
N SER A 140 7.88 31.59 36.18
CA SER A 140 7.29 32.51 37.15
C SER A 140 8.18 33.75 37.29
N ARG A 141 7.78 34.85 36.65
CA ARG A 141 8.35 36.18 36.92
C ARG A 141 7.71 36.76 38.19
N PRO A 142 8.48 37.28 39.15
CA PRO A 142 7.89 37.96 40.30
C PRO A 142 7.26 39.30 39.88
N PHE A 143 5.99 39.50 40.23
CA PHE A 143 5.27 40.76 40.06
C PHE A 143 5.88 41.83 40.97
N SER A 144 6.53 42.84 40.40
CA SER A 144 7.14 43.95 41.14
C SER A 144 6.22 45.18 41.30
N SER A 145 4.90 45.01 41.25
CA SER A 145 3.98 46.13 41.47
C SER A 145 3.62 46.27 42.96
N LYS A 146 3.57 47.52 43.45
CA LYS A 146 3.21 47.84 44.85
C LYS A 146 1.81 47.35 45.25
N THR A 147 0.91 47.20 44.27
CA THR A 147 -0.44 46.66 44.47
C THR A 147 -0.44 45.13 44.67
N GLY A 148 0.49 44.41 44.02
CA GLY A 148 0.60 42.94 44.16
C GLY A 148 1.04 42.50 45.55
N LYS A 149 1.90 43.27 46.22
CA LYS A 149 2.35 42.98 47.59
C LYS A 149 1.25 43.15 48.64
N ALA A 150 0.30 44.05 48.42
CA ALA A 150 -0.80 44.29 49.36
C ALA A 150 -1.81 43.13 49.40
N LEU A 151 -2.04 42.45 48.27
CA LEU A 151 -2.93 41.30 48.20
C LEU A 151 -2.32 40.03 48.81
N GLN A 152 -1.00 39.89 48.78
CA GLN A 152 -0.29 38.76 49.37
C GLN A 152 -0.36 38.78 50.91
N ASN A 153 -0.19 39.95 51.53
CA ASN A 153 -0.29 40.09 52.99
C ASN A 153 -1.72 39.86 53.51
N LEU A 154 -2.74 40.11 52.70
CA LEU A 154 -4.15 39.83 53.03
C LEU A 154 -4.46 38.32 53.05
N ALA A 155 -3.80 37.55 52.17
CA ALA A 155 -3.95 36.11 52.11
C ALA A 155 -3.22 35.39 53.28
N GLU A 156 -2.16 35.99 53.81
CA GLU A 156 -1.41 35.45 54.97
C GLU A 156 -2.12 35.70 56.30
N PHE A 157 -2.91 36.78 56.45
CA PHE A 157 -3.67 37.07 57.68
C PHE A 157 -4.98 36.25 57.81
N ALA A 158 -5.45 35.63 56.73
CA ALA A 158 -6.67 34.82 56.73
C ALA A 158 -6.44 33.34 57.10
N ASN A 159 -5.18 32.90 57.22
CA ASN A 159 -4.81 31.53 57.56
C ASN A 159 -4.00 31.45 58.89
N GLY A 160 -4.11 32.48 59.73
CA GLY A 160 -3.58 32.51 61.11
C GLY A 160 -4.69 32.64 62.13
#